data_AF-A0A848LFA8-F1
#
_entry.id   AF-A0A848LFA8-F1
#
_cell.length_a   1.000
_cell.length_b   1.000
_cell.length_c   1.000
_cell.angle_alpha   90.00
_cell.angle_beta   90.00
_cell.angle_gamma   90.00
#
_symmetry.space_group_name_H-M   'P 1'
#
loop_
_entity.id
_entity.type
_entity.pdbx_description
1 polymer ?
#
loop_
_entity_poly.entity_id
_entity_poly.type
_entity_poly.pdbx_seq_one_letter_code
_entity_poly.pdbx_strand_id
1 'polypeptide(L)'
;MPPSAKPSPSAPAQELPAPSYPAVESLLEATPADEVRALFAPVKEGLAELKGPKVEQGKKAQAAISRAEELLALLVETRERLLAEAKAPKGRK
;
A
#
# COMPACT_ATOMS: atom_id res chain seq x y z
N MET A 1 31.82 -6.76 -47.60
CA MET A 1 31.43 -6.71 -46.18
C MET A 1 30.33 -5.65 -46.03
N PRO A 2 29.11 -5.99 -45.62
CA PRO A 2 28.10 -4.99 -45.29
C PRO A 2 28.34 -4.41 -43.88
N PRO A 3 28.04 -3.12 -43.65
CA PRO A 3 28.30 -2.46 -42.37
C PRO A 3 27.31 -2.91 -41.30
N SER A 4 27.84 -3.19 -40.10
CA SER A 4 27.06 -3.49 -38.90
C SER A 4 26.10 -2.34 -38.57
N ALA A 5 24.80 -2.62 -38.61
CA ALA A 5 23.77 -1.71 -38.15
C ALA A 5 23.91 -1.51 -36.63
N LYS A 6 24.11 -0.26 -36.20
CA LYS A 6 24.03 0.12 -34.78
C LYS A 6 22.62 -0.17 -34.26
N PRO A 7 22.45 -0.80 -33.08
CA PRO A 7 21.14 -0.91 -32.46
C PRO A 7 20.61 0.50 -32.18
N SER A 8 19.42 0.78 -32.71
CA SER A 8 18.71 2.03 -32.42
C SER A 8 18.36 2.06 -30.93
N PRO A 9 18.48 3.21 -30.24
CA PRO A 9 18.06 3.31 -28.86
C PRO A 9 16.56 3.05 -28.77
N SER A 10 16.18 2.06 -27.96
CA SER A 10 14.79 1.76 -27.62
C SER A 10 14.12 3.04 -27.15
N ALA A 11 12.99 3.42 -27.77
CA ALA A 11 12.23 4.58 -27.36
C ALA A 11 11.88 4.49 -25.86
N PRO A 12 11.96 5.58 -25.09
CA PRO A 12 11.56 5.57 -23.69
C PRO A 12 10.10 5.13 -23.61
N ALA A 13 9.84 4.08 -22.83
CA ALA A 13 8.49 3.62 -22.58
C ALA A 13 7.68 4.81 -22.05
N GLN A 14 6.58 5.15 -22.73
CA GLN A 14 5.62 6.12 -22.20
C GLN A 14 5.06 5.54 -20.89
N GLU A 15 5.50 6.08 -19.76
CA GLU A 15 4.91 5.79 -18.47
C GLU A 15 3.45 6.25 -18.52
N LEU A 16 2.53 5.29 -18.39
CA LEU A 16 1.13 5.62 -18.18
C LEU A 16 1.03 6.52 -16.93
N PRO A 17 0.08 7.47 -16.88
CA PRO A 17 -0.12 8.27 -15.68
C PRO A 17 -0.29 7.35 -14.48
N ALA A 18 0.57 7.52 -13.47
CA ALA A 18 0.44 6.76 -12.25
C ALA A 18 -0.94 7.07 -11.63
N PRO A 19 -1.74 6.06 -11.28
CA PRO A 19 -3.00 6.31 -10.60
C PRO A 19 -2.70 6.95 -9.23
N SER A 20 -3.30 8.12 -8.98
CA SER A 20 -3.21 8.82 -7.70
C SER A 20 -4.38 8.43 -6.79
N TYR A 21 -4.11 8.22 -5.51
CA TYR A 21 -5.12 7.93 -4.48
C TYR A 21 -4.99 8.90 -3.31
N PRO A 22 -5.42 10.18 -3.47
CA PRO A 22 -5.06 11.26 -2.55
C PRO A 22 -5.48 11.00 -1.09
N ALA A 23 -6.60 10.34 -0.86
CA ALA A 23 -7.09 10.03 0.48
C ALA A 23 -6.20 9.00 1.19
N VAL A 24 -5.73 7.98 0.47
CA VAL A 24 -4.86 6.94 1.02
C VAL A 24 -3.46 7.49 1.25
N GLU A 25 -2.95 8.28 0.28
CA GLU A 25 -1.67 8.97 0.39
C GLU A 25 -1.66 9.91 1.60
N SER A 26 -2.67 10.78 1.73
CA SER A 26 -2.79 11.71 2.87
C SER A 26 -2.85 10.99 4.21
N LEU A 27 -3.59 9.88 4.29
CA LEU A 27 -3.67 9.06 5.50
C LEU A 27 -2.30 8.50 5.89
N LEU A 28 -1.58 7.91 4.92
CA LEU A 28 -0.27 7.31 5.16
C LEU A 28 0.79 8.34 5.53
N GLU A 29 0.66 9.57 5.03
CA GLU A 29 1.59 10.66 5.32
C GLU A 29 1.37 11.28 6.69
N ALA A 30 0.10 11.55 7.04
CA ALA A 30 -0.27 12.27 8.25
C ALA A 30 -0.30 11.39 9.51
N THR A 31 -0.51 10.07 9.34
CA THR A 31 -0.74 9.16 10.46
C THR A 31 0.48 8.27 10.74
N PRO A 32 0.89 8.12 12.02
CA PRO A 32 1.93 7.16 12.40
C PRO A 32 1.61 5.73 11.95
N ALA A 33 2.63 4.95 11.58
CA ALA A 33 2.49 3.59 11.09
C ALA A 33 1.66 2.69 12.04
N ASP A 34 1.89 2.81 13.34
CA ASP A 34 1.18 2.00 14.34
C ASP A 34 -0.30 2.38 14.46
N GLU A 35 -0.65 3.66 14.30
CA GLU A 35 -2.02 4.12 14.28
C GLU A 35 -2.76 3.67 13.01
N VAL A 36 -2.08 3.70 11.86
CA VAL A 36 -2.60 3.17 10.60
C VAL A 36 -2.87 1.66 10.73
N ARG A 37 -1.96 0.90 11.36
CA ARG A 37 -2.15 -0.54 11.62
C ARG A 37 -3.30 -0.82 12.59
N ALA A 38 -3.57 0.09 13.53
CA ALA A 38 -4.66 -0.02 14.49
C ALA A 38 -6.01 0.51 13.98
N LEU A 39 -6.07 1.05 12.76
CA LEU A 39 -7.22 1.81 12.23
C LEU A 39 -8.56 1.08 12.35
N PHE A 40 -8.57 -0.25 12.15
CA PHE A 40 -9.78 -1.06 12.17
C PHE A 40 -10.06 -1.75 13.52
N ALA A 41 -9.20 -1.59 14.53
CA ALA A 41 -9.37 -2.27 15.82
C ALA A 41 -10.75 -1.99 16.47
N PRO A 42 -11.24 -0.73 16.56
CA PRO A 42 -12.55 -0.44 17.17
C PRO A 42 -13.71 -1.07 16.39
N VAL A 43 -13.58 -1.17 15.06
CA VAL A 43 -14.62 -1.78 14.20
C VAL A 43 -14.65 -3.29 14.41
N LYS A 44 -13.48 -3.93 14.50
CA LYS A 44 -13.40 -5.38 14.76
C LYS A 44 -13.96 -5.75 16.12
N GLU A 45 -13.68 -4.95 17.15
CA GLU A 45 -14.23 -5.09 18.49
C GLU A 45 -15.77 -5.01 18.45
N GLY A 46 -16.32 -3.95 17.85
CA GLY A 46 -17.78 -3.82 17.72
C GLY A 46 -18.44 -4.94 16.92
N LEU A 47 -17.78 -5.47 15.89
CA LEU A 47 -18.28 -6.63 15.13
C LEU A 47 -18.22 -7.93 15.93
N ALA A 48 -17.23 -8.10 16.81
CA ALA A 48 -17.09 -9.27 17.66
C ALA A 48 -18.17 -9.34 18.75
N GLU A 49 -18.68 -8.18 19.17
CA GLU A 49 -19.74 -8.07 20.18
C GLU A 49 -21.16 -8.29 19.63
N LEU A 50 -21.32 -8.43 18.30
CA LEU A 50 -22.62 -8.65 17.68
C LEU A 50 -23.27 -9.94 18.19
N LYS A 51 -24.58 -9.87 18.45
CA LYS A 51 -25.41 -11.00 18.90
C LYS A 51 -26.62 -11.18 17.99
N GLY A 52 -27.15 -12.39 17.98
CA GLY A 52 -28.37 -12.73 17.25
C GLY A 52 -28.19 -12.77 15.73
N PRO A 53 -29.21 -12.39 14.93
CA PRO A 53 -29.25 -12.68 13.49
C PRO A 53 -28.18 -11.95 12.66
N LYS A 54 -27.49 -10.95 13.23
CA LYS A 54 -26.47 -10.16 12.54
C LYS A 54 -25.05 -10.74 12.63
N VAL A 55 -24.83 -11.79 13.43
CA VAL A 55 -23.49 -12.39 13.63
C VAL A 55 -22.84 -12.81 12.31
N GLU A 56 -23.59 -13.48 11.43
CA GLU A 56 -23.05 -13.95 10.15
C GLU A 56 -22.67 -12.79 9.20
N GLN A 57 -23.41 -11.69 9.25
CA GLN A 57 -23.06 -10.46 8.52
C GLN A 57 -21.81 -9.82 9.12
N GLY A 58 -21.70 -9.82 10.45
CA GLY A 58 -20.53 -9.35 11.19
C GLY A 58 -19.25 -10.11 10.82
N LYS A 59 -19.31 -11.44 10.72
CA LYS A 59 -18.18 -12.27 10.28
C LYS A 59 -17.71 -11.94 8.86
N LYS A 60 -18.65 -11.71 7.93
CA LYS A 60 -18.32 -11.30 6.55
C LYS A 60 -17.65 -9.92 6.53
N ALA A 61 -18.13 -8.99 7.35
CA ALA A 61 -17.51 -7.68 7.50
C ALA A 61 -16.09 -7.78 8.09
N GLN A 62 -15.89 -8.63 9.12
CA GLN A 62 -14.55 -8.89 9.68
C GLN A 62 -13.60 -9.45 8.62
N ALA A 63 -14.03 -10.42 7.81
CA ALA A 63 -13.18 -10.98 6.75
C ALA A 63 -12.79 -9.93 5.69
N ALA A 64 -13.72 -9.03 5.32
CA ALA A 64 -13.42 -7.94 4.40
C ALA A 64 -12.44 -6.91 5.02
N ILE A 65 -12.61 -6.61 6.30
CA ILE A 65 -11.72 -5.72 7.06
C ILE A 65 -10.30 -6.31 7.15
N SER A 66 -10.16 -7.61 7.42
CA SER A 66 -8.83 -8.24 7.48
C SER A 66 -8.06 -8.09 6.17
N ARG A 67 -8.74 -8.22 5.03
CA ARG A 67 -8.11 -7.98 3.71
C ARG A 67 -7.70 -6.52 3.52
N ALA A 68 -8.49 -5.57 4.02
CA ALA A 68 -8.13 -4.16 3.99
C ALA A 68 -6.92 -3.85 4.90
N GLU A 69 -6.83 -4.49 6.07
CA GLU A 69 -5.68 -4.39 6.98
C GLU A 69 -4.39 -4.89 6.32
N GLU A 70 -4.44 -6.04 5.63
CA GLU A 70 -3.28 -6.59 4.90
C GLU A 70 -2.78 -5.62 3.81
N LEU A 71 -3.69 -5.04 3.04
CA LEU A 71 -3.34 -4.07 2.00
C LEU A 71 -2.74 -2.80 2.61
N LEU A 72 -3.33 -2.30 3.70
CA LEU A 72 -2.85 -1.10 4.37
C LEU A 72 -1.47 -1.34 5.02
N ALA A 73 -1.23 -2.52 5.59
CA ALA A 73 0.06 -2.91 6.12
C ALA A 73 1.14 -2.92 5.03
N LEU A 74 0.85 -3.49 3.85
CA LEU A 74 1.76 -3.48 2.70
C LEU A 74 2.14 -2.06 2.27
N LEU A 75 1.17 -1.14 2.26
CA LEU A 75 1.41 0.26 1.91
C LEU A 75 2.29 0.97 2.95
N VAL A 76 2.05 0.72 4.24
CA VAL A 76 2.89 1.24 5.33
C VAL A 76 4.32 0.73 5.22
N GLU A 77 4.52 -0.58 5.04
CA GLU A 77 5.84 -1.19 4.86
C GLU A 77 6.57 -0.61 3.64
N THR A 78 5.85 -0.44 2.53
CA THR A 78 6.41 0.16 1.30
C THR A 78 6.85 1.60 1.56
N ARG A 79 6.04 2.40 2.27
CA ARG A 79 6.41 3.77 2.65
C ARG A 79 7.65 3.79 3.54
N GLU A 80 7.69 2.96 4.58
CA GLU A 80 8.83 2.88 5.50
C GLU A 80 10.12 2.51 4.76
N ARG A 81 10.03 1.55 3.83
CA ARG A 81 11.15 1.17 2.97
C ARG A 81 11.62 2.32 2.08
N LEU A 82 10.70 3.01 1.40
CA LEU A 82 11.05 4.15 0.53
C LEU A 82 11.69 5.30 1.32
N LEU A 83 11.21 5.56 2.54
CA LEU A 83 11.82 6.56 3.43
C LEU A 83 13.22 6.15 3.89
N ALA A 84 13.44 4.86 4.15
CA ALA A 84 14.77 4.34 4.48
C ALA A 84 15.74 4.44 3.28
N GLU A 85 15.27 4.09 2.08
CA GLU A 85 16.04 4.21 0.83
C GLU A 85 16.38 5.68 0.51
N ALA A 86 15.46 6.61 0.73
CA ALA A 86 15.71 8.04 0.54
C ALA A 86 16.73 8.61 1.54
N LYS A 87 16.82 8.04 2.74
CA LYS A 87 17.79 8.42 3.79
C LYS A 87 19.14 7.72 3.62
N ALA A 88 19.24 6.66 2.82
CA ALA A 88 20.51 6.00 2.57
C ALA A 88 21.44 6.95 1.77
N PRO A 89 22.69 7.16 2.22
CA PRO A 89 23.62 8.03 1.51
C PRO A 89 23.88 7.48 0.11
N LYS A 90 23.61 8.31 -0.89
CA LYS A 90 23.82 8.06 -2.32
C LYS A 90 25.33 7.99 -2.61
N GLY A 91 26.00 6.92 -2.18
CA GLY A 91 27.47 6.85 -2.24
C GLY A 91 28.09 5.70 -1.46
N ARG A 92 27.81 4.47 -1.87
CA ARG A 92 28.73 3.33 -1.66
C ARG A 92 28.53 2.33 -2.79
N LYS A 93 29.18 2.61 -3.92
CA LYS A 93 29.69 1.58 -4.84
C LYS A 93 31.19 1.53 -4.65
#